data_AF-A0AAV9CLV6-F1
#
_entry.id   AF-A0AAV9CLV6-F1
#
_cell.length_a   1.000
_cell.length_b   1.000
_cell.length_c   1.000
_cell.angle_alpha   90.00
_cell.angle_beta   90.00
_cell.angle_gamma   90.00
#
_symmetry.space_group_name_H-M   'P 1'
#
loop_
_entity.id
_entity.type
_entity.pdbx_description
1 polymer ?
#
loop_
_entity_poly.entity_id
_entity_poly.type
_entity_poly.pdbx_seq_one_letter_code
_entity_poly.pdbx_strand_id
1 'polypeptide(L)'
;MGFPSLIFTTALFLFLCSLSVAGGVLFSSLKPTLSVTASFKQGQVLVAGEDTITVTWSHNKTLSAGAASSYKTVKVKLCYAPTSQTDRGWRKKNDDLDKDKTCQFTITTTQSNSGGGPIVWTIERDIPTAAYFVRVYALDASGAEVGYGQTTDAKKLVHLMEVRGISGRHASIDITAGCFSAFLVVSLAGFFAAEKRRRTNRG
;
A
#
# COMPACT_ATOMS: atom_id res chain seq x y z
N MET A 1 -44.41 -34.10 -22.52
CA MET A 1 -43.05 -33.94 -23.09
C MET A 1 -42.71 -32.45 -23.01
N GLY A 2 -41.69 -32.02 -22.26
CA GLY A 2 -41.28 -30.59 -22.30
C GLY A 2 -40.56 -29.99 -21.09
N PHE A 3 -40.57 -30.64 -19.92
CA PHE A 3 -40.00 -30.03 -18.70
C PHE A 3 -38.49 -30.22 -18.45
N PRO A 4 -37.81 -31.34 -18.79
CA PRO A 4 -36.40 -31.53 -18.43
C PRO A 4 -35.44 -30.72 -19.33
N SER A 5 -35.85 -30.40 -20.56
CA SER A 5 -35.01 -29.71 -21.55
C SER A 5 -34.84 -28.22 -21.25
N LEU A 6 -35.83 -27.57 -20.63
CA LEU A 6 -35.80 -26.14 -20.28
C LEU A 6 -34.95 -25.86 -19.03
N ILE A 7 -34.91 -26.82 -18.09
CA ILE A 7 -34.09 -26.74 -16.87
C ILE A 7 -32.61 -26.96 -17.20
N PHE A 8 -32.31 -27.87 -18.13
CA PHE A 8 -30.94 -28.14 -18.55
C PHE A 8 -30.32 -26.95 -19.31
N THR A 9 -31.09 -26.28 -20.16
CA THR A 9 -30.60 -25.11 -20.92
C THR A 9 -30.40 -23.89 -20.03
N THR A 10 -31.28 -23.64 -19.06
CA THR A 10 -31.14 -22.55 -18.10
C THR A 10 -29.99 -22.77 -17.12
N ALA A 11 -29.77 -24.00 -16.64
CA ALA A 11 -28.63 -24.34 -15.80
C ALA A 11 -27.29 -24.20 -16.55
N LEU A 12 -27.24 -24.59 -17.84
CA LEU A 12 -26.05 -24.44 -18.68
C LEU A 12 -25.75 -22.96 -18.98
N PHE A 13 -26.77 -22.12 -19.18
CA PHE A 13 -26.60 -20.67 -19.37
C PHE A 13 -26.11 -19.95 -18.10
N LEU A 14 -26.61 -20.35 -16.91
CA LEU A 14 -26.13 -19.82 -15.63
C LEU A 14 -24.70 -20.28 -15.30
N PHE A 15 -24.31 -21.48 -15.71
CA PHE A 15 -22.94 -21.98 -15.58
C PHE A 15 -21.96 -21.27 -16.53
N LEU A 16 -22.38 -20.97 -17.77
CA LEU A 16 -21.56 -20.20 -18.73
C LEU A 16 -21.43 -18.72 -18.35
N CYS A 17 -22.41 -18.13 -17.67
CA CYS A 17 -22.32 -16.75 -17.16
C CYS A 17 -21.40 -16.58 -15.94
N SER A 18 -21.04 -17.66 -15.24
CA SER A 18 -20.16 -17.59 -14.06
C SER A 18 -18.67 -17.74 -14.37
N LEU A 19 -18.32 -17.95 -15.65
CA LEU A 19 -16.95 -18.13 -16.14
C LEU A 19 -16.34 -16.88 -16.80
N SER A 20 -16.94 -15.69 -16.65
CA SER A 20 -16.23 -14.45 -16.94
C SER A 20 -15.26 -14.13 -15.80
N VAL A 21 -14.17 -14.90 -15.70
CA VAL A 21 -12.99 -14.42 -15.00
C VAL A 21 -12.48 -13.27 -15.86
N ALA A 22 -12.86 -12.04 -15.50
CA ALA A 22 -12.13 -10.86 -15.94
C ALA A 22 -10.68 -11.08 -15.51
N GLY A 23 -9.83 -11.48 -16.45
CA GLY A 23 -8.43 -11.74 -16.17
C GLY A 23 -7.82 -10.43 -15.69
N GLY A 24 -7.35 -10.41 -14.44
CA GLY A 24 -6.66 -9.26 -13.87
C GLY A 24 -5.46 -8.87 -14.74
N VAL A 25 -5.17 -7.58 -14.80
CA VAL A 25 -4.03 -7.08 -15.59
C VAL A 25 -2.73 -7.55 -14.94
N LEU A 26 -1.84 -8.14 -15.75
CA LEU A 26 -0.53 -8.57 -15.28
C LEU A 26 0.47 -7.41 -15.35
N PHE A 27 1.18 -7.13 -14.27
CA PHE A 27 2.22 -6.09 -14.22
C PHE A 27 3.33 -6.36 -15.24
N SER A 28 3.73 -7.62 -15.43
CA SER A 28 4.72 -8.04 -16.43
C SER A 28 4.32 -7.71 -17.87
N SER A 29 3.03 -7.56 -18.15
CA SER A 29 2.52 -7.18 -19.47
C SER A 29 2.55 -5.68 -19.74
N LEU A 30 2.68 -4.85 -18.68
CA LEU A 30 2.67 -3.40 -18.82
C LEU A 30 3.98 -2.87 -19.36
N LYS A 31 3.89 -1.82 -20.18
CA LYS A 31 5.05 -1.13 -20.75
C LYS A 31 5.45 0.09 -19.89
N PRO A 32 6.76 0.33 -19.66
CA PRO A 32 7.23 1.51 -18.95
C PRO A 32 7.19 2.75 -19.86
N THR A 33 6.01 3.34 -20.02
CA THR A 33 5.74 4.44 -20.95
C THR A 33 5.72 5.82 -20.31
N LEU A 34 5.76 5.89 -18.97
CA LEU A 34 5.74 7.15 -18.22
C LEU A 34 7.08 7.41 -17.54
N SER A 35 7.54 8.65 -17.61
CA SER A 35 8.67 9.15 -16.82
C SER A 35 8.10 9.82 -15.57
N VAL A 36 8.48 9.33 -14.38
CA VAL A 36 7.96 9.79 -13.09
C VAL A 36 9.10 10.33 -12.25
N THR A 37 8.90 11.51 -11.68
CA THR A 37 9.82 12.14 -10.74
C THR A 37 9.09 12.58 -9.49
N ALA A 38 9.80 12.62 -8.37
CA ALA A 38 9.26 13.09 -7.10
C ALA A 38 10.31 13.94 -6.37
N SER A 39 9.86 14.82 -5.46
CA SER A 39 10.73 15.79 -4.78
C SER A 39 11.67 15.20 -3.73
N PHE A 40 11.46 13.96 -3.29
CA PHE A 40 12.25 13.34 -2.24
C PHE A 40 13.61 12.79 -2.72
N LYS A 41 14.58 12.76 -1.82
CA LYS A 41 15.92 12.19 -2.06
C LYS A 41 15.99 10.74 -1.58
N GLN A 42 16.99 10.00 -2.07
CA GLN A 42 17.28 8.64 -1.59
C GLN A 42 17.47 8.63 -0.07
N GLY A 43 16.70 7.79 0.63
CA GLY A 43 16.78 7.63 2.08
C GLY A 43 16.26 8.82 2.88
N GLN A 44 15.59 9.78 2.25
CA GLN A 44 14.98 10.89 2.98
C GLN A 44 13.87 10.37 3.87
N VAL A 45 13.93 10.75 5.16
CA VAL A 45 12.91 10.42 6.15
C VAL A 45 11.82 11.49 6.13
N LEU A 46 10.57 11.07 5.98
CA LEU A 46 9.39 11.93 5.94
C LEU A 46 8.36 11.44 6.97
N VAL A 47 7.69 12.37 7.63
CA VAL A 47 6.71 12.12 8.70
C VAL A 47 5.30 12.10 8.12
N ALA A 48 4.60 10.99 8.35
CA ALA A 48 3.19 10.84 8.00
C ALA A 48 2.33 11.88 8.75
N GLY A 49 1.47 12.58 8.03
CA GLY A 49 0.57 13.61 8.55
C GLY A 49 1.16 15.02 8.59
N GLU A 50 2.44 15.19 8.25
CA GLU A 50 3.15 16.47 8.33
C GLU A 50 3.84 16.82 7.02
N ASP A 51 4.68 15.92 6.52
CA ASP A 51 5.49 16.18 5.33
C ASP A 51 4.71 16.02 4.02
N THR A 52 5.17 16.74 3.00
CA THR A 52 4.59 16.70 1.65
C THR A 52 5.62 16.24 0.63
N ILE A 53 5.15 15.58 -0.43
CA ILE A 53 5.93 15.26 -1.61
C ILE A 53 5.26 15.85 -2.84
N THR A 54 6.07 16.25 -3.80
CA THR A 54 5.60 16.67 -5.12
C THR A 54 5.89 15.57 -6.10
N VAL A 55 4.87 15.06 -6.79
CA VAL A 55 4.99 14.05 -7.84
C VAL A 55 4.68 14.69 -9.19
N THR A 56 5.53 14.44 -10.17
CA THR A 56 5.37 14.86 -11.57
C THR A 56 5.53 13.67 -12.48
N TRP A 57 4.80 13.65 -13.58
CA TRP A 57 4.96 12.61 -14.60
C TRP A 57 4.75 13.15 -16.01
N SER A 58 5.38 12.48 -16.97
CA SER A 58 5.26 12.80 -18.39
C SER A 58 5.30 11.54 -19.23
N HIS A 59 4.81 11.63 -20.47
CA HIS A 59 4.95 10.54 -21.42
C HIS A 59 6.42 10.43 -21.85
N ASN A 60 6.91 9.21 -21.99
CA ASN A 60 8.24 8.98 -22.53
C ASN A 60 8.27 9.42 -24.01
N LYS A 61 9.38 10.02 -24.47
CA LYS A 61 9.52 10.54 -25.84
C LYS A 61 9.38 9.46 -26.92
N THR A 62 9.56 8.20 -26.55
CA THR A 62 9.43 7.03 -27.43
C THR A 62 8.00 6.51 -27.55
N LEU A 63 7.05 7.08 -26.80
CA LEU A 63 5.64 6.68 -26.86
C LEU A 63 5.00 7.22 -28.14
N SER A 64 4.38 6.34 -28.93
CA SER A 64 3.66 6.77 -30.12
C SER A 64 2.43 7.61 -29.75
N ALA A 65 2.09 8.59 -30.60
CA ALA A 65 0.95 9.48 -30.36
C ALA A 65 -0.39 8.72 -30.19
N GLY A 66 -0.55 7.60 -30.91
CA GLY A 66 -1.73 6.73 -30.78
C GLY A 66 -1.80 5.95 -29.46
N ALA A 67 -0.66 5.60 -28.86
CA ALA A 67 -0.65 4.98 -27.53
C ALA A 67 -0.92 6.04 -26.44
N ALA A 68 -0.35 7.24 -26.58
CA ALA A 68 -0.61 8.36 -25.68
C ALA A 68 -2.08 8.78 -25.64
N SER A 69 -2.80 8.74 -26.77
CA SER A 69 -4.22 9.13 -26.85
C SER A 69 -5.19 8.10 -26.25
N SER A 70 -4.73 6.86 -26.08
CA SER A 70 -5.48 5.80 -25.39
C SER A 70 -5.58 6.03 -23.88
N TYR A 71 -4.64 6.80 -23.31
CA TYR A 71 -4.60 7.09 -21.88
C TYR A 71 -5.69 8.09 -21.53
N LYS A 72 -6.65 7.67 -20.69
CA LYS A 72 -7.77 8.49 -20.23
C LYS A 72 -7.57 8.95 -18.80
N THR A 73 -7.10 8.07 -17.95
CA THR A 73 -6.90 8.34 -16.52
C THR A 73 -5.48 7.98 -16.11
N VAL A 74 -4.95 8.72 -15.14
CA VAL A 74 -3.68 8.43 -14.51
C VAL A 74 -3.92 8.18 -13.02
N LYS A 75 -3.40 7.05 -12.53
CA LYS A 75 -3.51 6.64 -11.12
C LYS A 75 -2.12 6.64 -10.50
N VAL A 76 -1.88 7.54 -9.56
CA VAL A 76 -0.61 7.66 -8.83
C VAL A 76 -0.74 6.88 -7.53
N LYS A 77 0.15 5.92 -7.32
CA LYS A 77 0.16 5.05 -6.15
C LYS A 77 1.50 5.13 -5.41
N LEU A 78 1.41 4.96 -4.10
CA LEU A 78 2.56 4.76 -3.22
C LEU A 78 2.81 3.26 -3.05
N CYS A 79 4.07 2.85 -3.22
CA CYS A 79 4.45 1.45 -3.30
C CYS A 79 5.57 1.09 -2.32
N TYR A 80 5.47 -0.06 -1.66
CA TYR A 80 6.51 -0.56 -0.76
C TYR A 80 7.79 -0.94 -1.51
N ALA A 81 8.94 -0.45 -1.03
CA ALA A 81 10.24 -0.92 -1.48
C ALA A 81 10.48 -2.39 -1.06
N PRO A 82 11.28 -3.17 -1.79
CA PRO A 82 11.53 -4.59 -1.49
C PRO A 82 12.02 -4.82 -0.06
N THR A 83 12.87 -3.92 0.47
CA THR A 83 13.37 -3.97 1.86
C THR A 83 12.26 -3.94 2.91
N SER A 84 11.10 -3.38 2.58
CA SER A 84 9.95 -3.27 3.47
C SER A 84 8.88 -4.35 3.24
N GLN A 85 9.13 -5.32 2.34
CA GLN A 85 8.22 -6.42 2.02
C GLN A 85 8.59 -7.75 2.71
N THR A 86 9.84 -7.92 3.13
CA THR A 86 10.35 -9.14 3.78
C THR A 86 9.51 -9.50 5.01
N ASP A 87 9.04 -10.75 5.08
CA ASP A 87 8.18 -11.29 6.15
C ASP A 87 6.86 -10.54 6.38
N ARG A 88 6.44 -9.70 5.42
CA ARG A 88 5.18 -8.95 5.45
C ARG A 88 4.30 -9.38 4.28
N GLY A 89 3.59 -10.51 4.44
CA GLY A 89 2.67 -11.04 3.42
C GLY A 89 1.60 -10.05 2.95
N TRP A 90 1.23 -9.09 3.81
CA TRP A 90 0.31 -8.00 3.48
C TRP A 90 0.91 -6.89 2.62
N ARG A 91 2.22 -6.92 2.30
CA ARG A 91 2.94 -6.01 1.40
C ARG A 91 3.53 -6.72 0.17
N LYS A 92 3.19 -8.00 -0.02
CA LYS A 92 3.83 -8.90 -0.98
C LYS A 92 3.54 -8.49 -2.43
N LYS A 93 4.57 -8.52 -3.27
CA LYS A 93 4.45 -8.39 -4.73
C LYS A 93 3.66 -9.55 -5.33
N ASN A 94 2.71 -9.22 -6.20
CA ASN A 94 2.10 -10.16 -7.15
C ASN A 94 2.26 -9.61 -8.59
N ASP A 95 2.23 -10.50 -9.57
CA ASP A 95 2.19 -10.07 -10.97
C ASP A 95 0.78 -9.67 -11.39
N ASP A 96 -0.24 -10.36 -10.88
CA ASP A 96 -1.64 -9.95 -11.03
C ASP A 96 -1.89 -8.68 -10.19
N LEU A 97 -2.20 -7.57 -10.85
CA LEU A 97 -2.34 -6.25 -10.23
C LEU A 97 -3.48 -6.19 -9.21
N ASP A 98 -4.54 -6.98 -9.40
CA ASP A 98 -5.65 -7.05 -8.45
C ASP A 98 -5.24 -7.75 -7.14
N LYS A 99 -4.19 -8.57 -7.22
CA LYS A 99 -3.61 -9.29 -6.08
C LYS A 99 -2.31 -8.65 -5.57
N ASP A 100 -1.79 -7.60 -6.23
CA ASP A 100 -0.53 -6.96 -5.87
C ASP A 100 -0.70 -6.05 -4.67
N LYS A 101 -0.07 -6.42 -3.55
CA LYS A 101 -0.08 -5.63 -2.32
C LYS A 101 1.12 -4.68 -2.23
N THR A 102 1.92 -4.57 -3.29
CA THR A 102 3.05 -3.61 -3.30
C THR A 102 2.55 -2.18 -3.25
N CYS A 103 1.51 -1.84 -4.02
CA CYS A 103 1.03 -0.48 -4.24
C CYS A 103 -0.41 -0.30 -3.74
N GLN A 104 -0.56 -0.16 -2.42
CA GLN A 104 -1.88 -0.14 -1.77
C GLN A 104 -2.48 1.26 -1.64
N PHE A 105 -1.65 2.28 -1.47
CA PHE A 105 -2.14 3.64 -1.20
C PHE A 105 -2.21 4.43 -2.51
N THR A 106 -3.32 5.14 -2.70
CA THR A 106 -3.52 6.00 -3.86
C THR A 106 -3.21 7.43 -3.45
N ILE A 107 -2.23 8.03 -4.11
CA ILE A 107 -1.87 9.44 -3.91
C ILE A 107 -2.91 10.32 -4.59
N THR A 108 -3.26 9.99 -5.83
CA THR A 108 -4.29 10.70 -6.59
C THR A 108 -4.73 9.91 -7.82
N THR A 109 -5.90 10.26 -8.36
CA THR A 109 -6.39 9.79 -9.66
C THR A 109 -6.84 10.99 -10.47
N THR A 110 -6.25 11.23 -11.63
CA THR A 110 -6.51 12.42 -12.45
C THR A 110 -6.74 12.06 -13.91
N GLN A 111 -7.46 12.91 -14.65
CA GLN A 111 -7.70 12.72 -16.08
C GLN A 111 -6.45 13.07 -16.88
N SER A 112 -6.07 12.20 -17.83
CA SER A 112 -4.82 12.28 -18.59
C SER A 112 -4.73 13.51 -19.50
N ASN A 113 -5.86 14.13 -19.84
CA ASN A 113 -5.91 15.37 -20.64
C ASN A 113 -5.19 16.56 -19.96
N SER A 114 -4.81 16.43 -18.69
CA SER A 114 -4.22 17.51 -17.89
C SER A 114 -2.70 17.59 -17.90
N GLY A 115 -1.98 16.78 -18.70
CA GLY A 115 -0.52 16.87 -18.85
C GLY A 115 0.23 16.92 -17.51
N GLY A 116 0.43 15.76 -16.89
CA GLY A 116 1.00 15.50 -15.54
C GLY A 116 1.76 16.62 -14.82
N GLY A 117 1.04 17.69 -14.43
CA GLY A 117 1.58 18.78 -13.64
C GLY A 117 2.02 18.32 -12.25
N PRO A 118 2.77 19.16 -11.52
CA PRO A 118 3.19 18.86 -10.17
C PRO A 118 1.99 18.72 -9.25
N ILE A 119 1.87 17.56 -8.61
CA ILE A 119 0.87 17.31 -7.57
C ILE A 119 1.59 17.26 -6.24
N VAL A 120 1.19 18.17 -5.36
CA VAL A 120 1.62 18.18 -3.97
C VAL A 120 0.67 17.27 -3.19
N TRP A 121 1.24 16.28 -2.52
CA TRP A 121 0.49 15.36 -1.66
C TRP A 121 1.12 15.34 -0.28
N THR A 122 0.31 15.58 0.74
CA THR A 122 0.68 15.36 2.14
C THR A 122 0.63 13.87 2.42
N ILE A 123 1.68 13.32 3.02
CA ILE A 123 1.71 11.90 3.39
C ILE A 123 0.61 11.67 4.42
N GLU A 124 -0.34 10.78 4.11
CA GLU A 124 -1.48 10.55 4.98
C GLU A 124 -1.06 9.88 6.30
N ARG A 125 -1.85 10.11 7.36
CA ARG A 125 -1.53 9.66 8.73
C ARG A 125 -1.55 8.14 8.88
N ASP A 126 -2.28 7.45 8.03
CA ASP A 126 -2.44 6.00 8.00
C ASP A 126 -1.33 5.28 7.24
N ILE A 127 -0.41 6.03 6.59
CA ILE A 127 0.75 5.46 5.92
C ILE A 127 1.72 4.87 6.96
N PRO A 128 1.94 3.55 6.97
CA PRO A 128 2.75 2.91 8.01
C PRO A 128 4.24 3.12 7.76
N THR A 129 5.04 2.99 8.82
CA THR A 129 6.49 3.09 8.74
C THR A 129 7.08 2.03 7.79
N ALA A 130 7.75 2.49 6.74
CA ALA A 130 8.42 1.68 5.72
C ALA A 130 9.19 2.55 4.71
N ALA A 131 9.98 1.90 3.85
CA ALA A 131 10.55 2.49 2.66
C ALA A 131 9.59 2.37 1.46
N TYR A 132 9.46 3.43 0.69
CA TYR A 132 8.52 3.56 -0.42
C TYR A 132 9.14 4.17 -1.68
N PHE A 133 8.47 3.93 -2.81
CA PHE A 133 8.65 4.64 -4.07
C PHE A 133 7.27 4.98 -4.66
N VAL A 134 7.24 5.88 -5.65
CA VAL A 134 5.99 6.25 -6.32
C VAL A 134 5.90 5.54 -7.67
N ARG A 135 4.71 5.03 -7.97
CA ARG A 135 4.37 4.44 -9.27
C ARG A 135 3.13 5.11 -9.84
N VAL A 136 3.18 5.39 -11.13
CA VAL A 136 2.09 5.98 -11.89
C VAL A 136 1.63 4.95 -12.90
N TYR A 137 0.32 4.71 -12.96
CA TYR A 137 -0.32 3.88 -13.96
C TYR A 137 -1.12 4.74 -14.94
N ALA A 138 -0.99 4.45 -16.23
CA ALA A 138 -1.87 4.96 -17.26
C ALA A 138 -3.02 3.97 -17.46
N LEU A 139 -4.25 4.46 -17.45
CA LEU A 139 -5.47 3.70 -17.62
C LEU A 139 -6.16 4.10 -18.91
N ASP A 140 -6.72 3.12 -19.61
CA ASP A 140 -7.53 3.34 -20.81
C ASP A 140 -8.99 3.74 -20.47
N ALA A 141 -9.85 3.80 -21.50
CA ALA A 141 -11.26 4.14 -21.33
C ALA A 141 -12.08 3.08 -20.56
N SER A 142 -11.61 1.83 -20.53
CA SER A 142 -12.22 0.76 -19.73
C SER A 142 -11.78 0.79 -18.26
N GLY A 143 -10.79 1.61 -17.93
CA GLY A 143 -10.20 1.69 -16.60
C GLY A 143 -9.09 0.66 -16.36
N ALA A 144 -8.69 -0.10 -17.38
CA ALA A 144 -7.60 -1.06 -17.29
C ALA A 144 -6.25 -0.36 -17.35
N GLU A 145 -5.31 -0.79 -16.50
CA GLU A 145 -3.92 -0.33 -16.58
C GLU A 145 -3.28 -0.82 -17.90
N VAL A 146 -2.73 0.10 -18.68
CA VAL A 146 -2.12 -0.17 -20.00
C VAL A 146 -0.66 0.28 -20.11
N GLY A 147 -0.19 1.07 -19.14
CA GLY A 147 1.20 1.51 -19.05
C GLY A 147 1.55 1.94 -17.64
N TYR A 148 2.85 2.04 -17.36
CA TYR A 148 3.31 2.52 -16.07
C TYR A 148 4.58 3.37 -16.15
N GLY A 149 4.90 4.01 -15.04
CA GLY A 149 6.20 4.60 -14.74
C GLY A 149 6.41 4.59 -13.24
N GLN A 150 7.66 4.69 -12.78
CA GLN A 150 7.97 4.68 -11.36
C GLN A 150 9.25 5.48 -11.10
N THR A 151 9.39 6.02 -9.89
CA THR A 151 10.56 6.84 -9.51
C THR A 151 11.83 6.00 -9.32
N THR A 152 11.69 4.69 -9.16
CA THR A 152 12.77 3.75 -8.82
C THR A 152 13.22 2.91 -10.02
N ASP A 153 14.39 2.27 -9.90
CA ASP A 153 14.95 1.39 -10.92
C ASP A 153 14.22 0.03 -11.01
N ALA A 154 14.63 -0.81 -11.96
CA ALA A 154 14.04 -2.14 -12.15
C ALA A 154 14.17 -3.04 -10.90
N LYS A 155 15.26 -2.90 -10.12
CA LYS A 155 15.46 -3.64 -8.87
C LYS A 155 14.74 -3.00 -7.68
N LYS A 156 14.24 -1.78 -7.83
CA LYS A 156 13.51 -1.00 -6.83
C LYS A 156 14.35 -0.66 -5.59
N LEU A 157 15.62 -0.31 -5.79
CA LEU A 157 16.60 -0.06 -4.72
C LEU A 157 17.06 1.39 -4.62
N VAL A 158 16.83 2.19 -5.67
CA VAL A 158 17.20 3.61 -5.71
C VAL A 158 15.97 4.52 -5.78
N HIS A 159 16.14 5.80 -5.48
CA HIS A 159 15.04 6.77 -5.34
C HIS A 159 13.91 6.26 -4.44
N LEU A 160 14.29 5.84 -3.23
CA LEU A 160 13.38 5.43 -2.16
C LEU A 160 13.32 6.53 -1.10
N MET A 161 12.14 6.74 -0.53
CA MET A 161 11.96 7.54 0.68
C MET A 161 11.60 6.63 1.85
N GLU A 162 11.93 7.05 3.07
CA GLU A 162 11.48 6.41 4.29
C GLU A 162 10.33 7.21 4.88
N VAL A 163 9.19 6.58 5.11
CA VAL A 163 8.08 7.20 5.83
C VAL A 163 8.13 6.72 7.27
N ARG A 164 8.06 7.65 8.22
CA ARG A 164 7.71 7.37 9.62
C ARG A 164 6.21 7.57 9.79
N GLY A 165 5.51 6.46 9.94
CA GLY A 165 4.09 6.47 10.28
C GLY A 165 3.87 6.96 11.71
N ILE A 166 2.66 7.43 11.98
CA ILE A 166 2.26 7.78 13.35
C ILE A 166 2.08 6.48 14.14
N SER A 167 2.96 6.23 15.10
CA SER A 167 2.74 5.13 16.03
C SER A 167 1.68 5.54 17.05
N GLY A 168 0.60 4.76 17.20
CA GLY A 168 -0.37 4.93 18.29
C GLY A 168 0.23 4.75 19.70
N ARG A 169 1.52 4.44 19.79
CA ARG A 169 2.31 4.36 21.02
C ARG A 169 2.74 5.77 21.42
N HIS A 170 1.85 6.47 22.11
CA HIS A 170 2.16 7.76 22.74
C HIS A 170 3.06 7.56 23.95
N ALA A 171 3.90 8.55 24.26
CA ALA A 171 4.77 8.53 25.45
C ALA A 171 3.98 8.28 26.75
N SER A 172 2.72 8.73 26.80
CA SER A 172 1.80 8.45 27.92
C SER A 172 1.58 6.94 28.13
N ILE A 173 1.39 6.16 27.06
CA ILE A 173 1.17 4.71 27.15
C ILE A 173 2.43 4.02 27.68
N ASP A 174 3.61 4.42 27.21
CA ASP A 174 4.88 3.85 27.67
C ASP A 174 5.12 4.15 29.16
N ILE A 175 4.82 5.38 29.61
CA ILE A 175 4.93 5.79 31.02
C ILE A 175 3.94 4.99 31.87
N THR A 176 2.67 4.92 31.47
CA THR A 176 1.62 4.19 32.20
C THR A 176 1.95 2.70 32.31
N ALA A 177 2.47 2.08 31.25
CA ALA A 177 2.93 0.69 31.28
C ALA A 177 4.07 0.49 32.30
N GLY A 178 5.02 1.43 32.35
CA GLY A 178 6.08 1.43 33.36
C GLY A 178 5.55 1.51 34.80
N CYS A 179 4.61 2.43 35.07
CA CYS A 179 3.99 2.58 36.39
C CYS A 179 3.25 1.33 36.84
N PHE A 180 2.40 0.75 35.98
CA PHE A 180 1.67 -0.47 36.33
C PHE A 180 2.59 -1.66 36.54
N SER A 181 3.66 -1.79 35.75
CA SER A 181 4.65 -2.85 35.94
C SER A 181 5.33 -2.76 37.30
N ALA A 182 5.76 -1.56 37.70
CA ALA A 182 6.36 -1.32 39.02
C ALA A 182 5.37 -1.60 40.16
N PHE A 183 4.11 -1.15 40.02
CA PHE A 183 3.07 -1.37 41.02
C PHE A 183 2.79 -2.85 41.26
N LEU A 184 2.76 -3.67 40.20
CA LEU A 184 2.58 -5.11 40.29
C LEU A 184 3.71 -5.79 41.07
N VAL A 185 4.97 -5.46 40.76
CA VAL A 185 6.14 -6.02 41.46
C VAL A 185 6.13 -5.64 42.94
N VAL A 186 5.86 -4.37 43.25
CA VAL A 186 5.81 -3.88 44.64
C VAL A 186 4.67 -4.51 45.41
N SER A 187 3.49 -4.63 44.79
CA SER A 187 2.32 -5.26 45.42
C SER A 187 2.55 -6.74 45.69
N LEU A 188 3.20 -7.46 44.77
CA LEU A 188 3.57 -8.86 44.97
C LEU A 188 4.60 -9.03 46.10
N ALA A 189 5.64 -8.21 46.13
CA ALA A 189 6.63 -8.22 47.20
C ALA A 189 6.01 -7.88 48.57
N GLY A 190 5.12 -6.87 48.60
CA GLY A 190 4.36 -6.49 49.78
C GLY A 190 3.45 -7.62 50.28
N PHE A 191 2.80 -8.34 49.37
CA PHE A 191 1.98 -9.51 49.70
C PHE A 191 2.81 -10.61 50.37
N PHE A 192 3.96 -10.99 49.80
CA PHE A 192 4.84 -11.99 50.40
C PHE A 192 5.38 -11.56 51.77
N ALA A 193 5.73 -10.28 51.94
CA ALA A 193 6.18 -9.76 53.23
C ALA A 193 5.07 -9.80 54.30
N ALA A 194 3.84 -9.43 53.93
CA ALA A 194 2.68 -9.49 54.82
C ALA A 194 2.34 -10.94 55.20
N GLU A 195 2.39 -11.87 54.24
CA GLU A 195 2.16 -13.29 54.50
C GLU A 195 3.20 -13.87 55.47
N LYS A 196 4.49 -13.55 55.26
CA LYS A 196 5.57 -13.98 56.16
C LYS A 196 5.34 -13.52 57.60
N ARG A 197 5.00 -12.24 57.81
CA ARG A 197 4.71 -11.69 59.15
C ARG A 197 3.53 -12.38 59.83
N ARG A 198 2.46 -12.69 59.07
CA ARG A 198 1.29 -13.39 59.62
C ARG A 198 1.61 -14.82 60.07
N ARG A 199 2.53 -15.52 59.39
CA ARG A 199 2.97 -16.86 59.79
C ARG A 199 3.83 -16.81 61.06
N THR A 200 4.71 -15.82 61.21
CA THR A 200 5.55 -15.68 62.40
C THR A 200 4.76 -15.30 63.66
N ASN A 201 3.73 -14.45 63.56
CA ASN A 201 2.92 -14.03 64.72
C ASN A 201 1.85 -15.07 65.17
N ARG A 202 1.73 -16.22 64.50
CA ARG A 202 0.74 -17.27 64.79
C ARG A 202 1.35 -18.56 65.35
N GLY A 203 2.67 -18.62 65.52
CA GLY A 203 3.37 -19.70 66.23
C GLY A 203 3.78 -19.24 67.61
#